data_AF-A0A7S9CZG3-F1
#
_entry.id   AF-A0A7S9CZG3-F1
#
_cell.length_a   1.000
_cell.length_b   1.000
_cell.length_c   1.000
_cell.angle_alpha   90.00
_cell.angle_beta   90.00
_cell.angle_gamma   90.00
#
_symmetry.space_group_name_H-M   'P 1'
#
loop_
_entity.id
_entity.type
_entity.pdbx_description
1 polymer ?
#
loop_
_entity_poly.entity_id
_entity_poly.type
_entity_poly.pdbx_seq_one_letter_code
_entity_poly.pdbx_strand_id
1 'polypeptide(L)'
;MRCAGIAKLSGRIRLALAIAAASLMFVSSVRATDVKELTEKLPRAYIGEFLWDHDSTVQNVVITFDKVHALNDENAEALGCGSYEAGRQVTKIGVRMFIKLSDLQVEIFELSPDGNGSFETEGSHRGTLSHDLQRIDAQWTTTASGQHGQLHLRAAASAACEPAASL
;
A
#
# COMPACT_ATOMS: atom_id res chain seq x y z
N MET A 1 54.94 -12.51 -56.03
CA MET A 1 54.00 -11.36 -56.03
C MET A 1 52.58 -11.86 -55.79
N ARG A 2 51.99 -11.57 -54.63
CA ARG A 2 50.65 -10.97 -54.43
C ARG A 2 50.22 -11.14 -52.97
N CYS A 3 49.96 -10.01 -52.34
CA CYS A 3 49.47 -9.84 -50.99
C CYS A 3 47.95 -9.55 -51.02
N ALA A 4 47.29 -9.98 -49.95
CA ALA A 4 46.21 -9.32 -49.20
C ALA A 4 44.77 -9.23 -49.75
N GLY A 5 43.83 -9.44 -48.81
CA GLY A 5 42.48 -8.91 -48.84
C GLY A 5 41.56 -9.45 -47.74
N ILE A 6 41.78 -9.11 -46.46
CA ILE A 6 40.80 -9.31 -45.37
C ILE A 6 39.87 -8.10 -45.31
N ALA A 7 38.55 -8.33 -45.40
CA ALA A 7 37.52 -7.32 -45.29
C ALA A 7 37.33 -6.84 -43.84
N LYS A 8 37.32 -5.51 -43.63
CA LYS A 8 37.02 -4.85 -42.35
C LYS A 8 35.51 -4.83 -42.08
N LEU A 9 35.09 -5.34 -40.93
CA LEU A 9 33.72 -5.15 -40.41
C LEU A 9 33.56 -3.77 -39.74
N SER A 10 32.44 -3.12 -40.06
CA SER A 10 32.05 -1.74 -39.75
C SER A 10 31.81 -1.47 -38.26
N GLY A 11 32.40 -0.38 -37.75
CA GLY A 11 32.38 0.05 -36.34
C GLY A 11 31.14 0.80 -35.84
N ARG A 12 29.94 0.57 -36.41
CA ARG A 12 28.70 1.27 -35.99
C ARG A 12 27.81 0.53 -34.99
N ILE A 13 28.10 -0.74 -34.68
CA ILE A 13 27.22 -1.57 -33.83
C ILE A 13 27.54 -1.43 -32.32
N ARG A 14 28.72 -0.91 -31.94
CA ARG A 14 29.15 -0.87 -30.53
C ARG A 14 28.61 0.30 -29.70
N LEU A 15 28.10 1.36 -30.33
CA LEU A 15 27.64 2.55 -29.61
C LEU A 15 26.20 2.42 -29.07
N ALA A 16 25.35 1.61 -29.71
CA ALA A 16 23.96 1.41 -29.27
C ALA A 16 23.84 0.50 -28.03
N LEU A 17 24.77 -0.45 -27.83
CA LEU A 17 24.76 -1.35 -26.68
C LEU A 17 25.16 -0.67 -25.37
N ALA A 18 26.03 0.35 -25.41
CA ALA A 18 26.49 1.05 -24.21
C ALA A 18 25.40 1.97 -23.62
N ILE A 19 24.50 2.50 -24.44
CA ILE A 19 23.40 3.39 -24.01
C ILE A 19 22.26 2.57 -23.34
N ALA A 20 22.01 1.35 -23.81
CA ALA A 20 21.01 0.47 -23.21
C ALA A 20 21.40 0.01 -21.79
N ALA A 21 22.66 -0.38 -21.57
CA ALA A 21 23.12 -0.85 -20.26
C ALA A 21 23.11 0.26 -19.19
N ALA A 22 23.43 1.50 -19.57
CA ALA A 22 23.36 2.63 -18.64
C ALA A 22 21.91 2.92 -18.22
N SER A 23 20.95 2.89 -19.17
CA SER A 23 19.54 3.20 -18.91
C SER A 23 18.87 2.22 -17.94
N LEU A 24 19.23 0.92 -17.99
CA LEU A 24 18.71 -0.09 -17.06
C LEU A 24 19.21 0.09 -15.62
N MET A 25 20.43 0.58 -15.41
CA MET A 25 20.98 0.79 -14.06
C MET A 25 20.40 2.03 -13.35
N PHE A 26 19.90 3.02 -14.10
CA PHE A 26 19.25 4.19 -13.51
C PHE A 26 17.82 3.91 -13.02
N VAL A 27 17.08 2.98 -13.64
CA VAL A 27 15.70 2.67 -13.23
C VAL A 27 15.66 1.96 -11.87
N SER A 28 16.60 1.04 -11.62
CA SER A 28 16.65 0.29 -10.34
C SER A 28 17.00 1.16 -9.14
N SER A 29 17.86 2.17 -9.32
CA SER A 29 18.27 3.07 -8.23
C SER A 29 17.18 4.05 -7.82
N VAL A 30 16.38 4.52 -8.78
CA VAL A 30 15.20 5.36 -8.50
C VAL A 30 14.17 4.56 -7.67
N ARG A 31 13.81 3.34 -8.09
CA ARG A 31 12.83 2.52 -7.38
C ARG A 31 13.23 2.17 -5.94
N ALA A 32 14.50 1.82 -5.72
CA ALA A 32 15.00 1.55 -4.38
C ALA A 32 14.92 2.79 -3.46
N THR A 33 15.06 3.98 -4.04
CA THR A 33 14.92 5.25 -3.31
C THR A 33 13.46 5.53 -2.95
N ASP A 34 12.53 5.33 -3.89
CA ASP A 34 11.09 5.54 -3.68
C ASP A 34 10.53 4.63 -2.59
N VAL A 35 10.90 3.33 -2.61
CA VAL A 35 10.51 2.36 -1.58
C VAL A 35 11.02 2.80 -0.21
N LYS A 36 12.31 3.16 -0.13
CA LYS A 36 12.94 3.56 1.12
C LYS A 36 12.26 4.80 1.69
N GLU A 37 12.05 5.82 0.85
CA GLU A 37 11.37 7.05 1.23
C GLU A 37 9.96 6.78 1.76
N LEU A 38 9.17 5.94 1.08
CA LEU A 38 7.84 5.54 1.56
C LEU A 38 7.93 4.83 2.92
N THR A 39 8.80 3.82 3.06
CA THR A 39 8.90 3.04 4.30
C THR A 39 9.35 3.87 5.51
N GLU A 40 10.14 4.92 5.29
CA GLU A 40 10.60 5.86 6.32
C GLU A 40 9.56 6.94 6.65
N LYS A 41 8.85 7.45 5.64
CA LYS A 41 7.95 8.60 5.80
C LYS A 41 6.49 8.24 6.03
N LEU A 42 6.06 7.01 5.74
CA LEU A 42 4.67 6.61 5.94
C LEU A 42 4.27 6.81 7.41
N PRO A 43 3.22 7.60 7.69
CA PRO A 43 2.70 7.75 9.03
C PRO A 43 2.37 6.41 9.69
N ARG A 44 2.71 6.30 10.99
CA ARG A 44 2.48 5.08 11.77
C ARG A 44 1.07 4.97 12.31
N ALA A 45 0.29 6.06 12.27
CA ALA A 45 -1.07 6.10 12.76
C ALA A 45 -1.96 6.91 11.82
N TYR A 46 -3.16 6.39 11.61
CA TYR A 46 -4.23 7.04 10.86
C TYR A 46 -5.52 6.96 11.67
N ILE A 47 -6.29 8.04 11.65
CA ILE A 47 -7.60 8.13 12.29
C ILE A 47 -8.62 8.69 11.31
N GLY A 48 -9.86 8.29 11.46
CA GLY A 48 -10.93 8.81 10.63
C GLY A 48 -12.22 8.02 10.78
N GLU A 49 -12.93 7.84 9.68
CA GLU A 49 -14.29 7.35 9.71
C GLU A 49 -14.55 6.36 8.58
N PHE A 50 -15.44 5.42 8.86
CA PHE A 50 -16.04 4.53 7.88
C PHE A 50 -17.56 4.67 7.90
N LEU A 51 -18.16 4.64 6.71
CA LEU A 51 -19.60 4.73 6.51
C LEU A 51 -20.04 3.80 5.38
N TRP A 52 -20.99 2.92 5.65
CA TRP A 52 -21.64 2.13 4.59
C TRP A 52 -22.50 3.02 3.70
N ASP A 53 -22.52 2.79 2.38
CA ASP A 53 -23.27 3.60 1.42
C ASP A 53 -24.81 3.59 1.67
N HIS A 54 -25.31 2.62 2.45
CA HIS A 54 -26.72 2.44 2.78
C HIS A 54 -27.03 2.57 4.28
N ASP A 55 -26.08 3.04 5.08
CA ASP A 55 -26.24 3.28 6.52
C ASP A 55 -25.85 4.73 6.84
N SER A 56 -26.40 5.28 7.93
CA SER A 56 -25.99 6.56 8.50
C SER A 56 -25.08 6.42 9.72
N THR A 57 -24.82 5.18 10.16
CA THR A 57 -23.98 4.88 11.32
C THR A 57 -22.52 5.10 10.97
N VAL A 58 -21.95 6.19 11.46
CA VAL A 58 -20.51 6.47 11.37
C VAL A 58 -19.76 5.57 12.34
N GLN A 59 -18.70 4.92 11.84
CA GLN A 59 -17.78 4.14 12.65
C GLN A 59 -16.44 4.89 12.70
N ASN A 60 -15.99 5.26 13.90
CA ASN A 60 -14.68 5.88 14.05
C ASN A 60 -13.61 4.81 13.88
N VAL A 61 -12.60 5.09 13.07
CA VAL A 61 -11.55 4.14 12.70
C VAL A 61 -10.21 4.64 13.19
N VAL A 62 -9.43 3.75 13.80
CA VAL A 62 -8.01 3.92 14.06
C VAL A 62 -7.27 2.80 13.36
N ILE A 63 -6.18 3.12 12.68
CA ILE A 63 -5.23 2.14 12.12
C ILE A 63 -3.82 2.55 12.54
N THR A 64 -3.03 1.59 13.02
CA THR A 64 -1.58 1.79 13.22
C THR A 64 -0.78 0.74 12.46
N PHE A 65 0.41 1.13 12.02
CA PHE A 65 1.33 0.26 11.31
C PHE A 65 2.62 0.06 12.09
N ASP A 66 2.83 -1.16 12.58
CA ASP A 66 4.02 -1.55 13.34
C ASP A 66 5.18 -1.92 12.41
N LYS A 67 4.87 -2.44 11.22
CA LYS A 67 5.86 -2.84 10.22
C LYS A 67 5.48 -2.30 8.86
N VAL A 68 6.42 -1.65 8.19
CA VAL A 68 6.29 -1.22 6.80
C VAL A 68 7.56 -1.66 6.08
N HIS A 69 7.43 -2.36 4.97
CA HIS A 69 8.56 -2.90 4.23
C HIS A 69 8.26 -3.03 2.75
N ALA A 70 9.32 -3.14 1.95
CA ALA A 70 9.21 -3.49 0.54
C ALA A 70 8.65 -4.91 0.40
N LEU A 71 7.62 -5.09 -0.42
CA LEU A 71 7.17 -6.41 -0.85
C LEU A 71 7.93 -6.84 -2.11
N ASN A 72 8.12 -5.90 -3.03
CA ASN A 72 8.94 -6.02 -4.25
C ASN A 72 9.31 -4.61 -4.75
N ASP A 73 9.90 -4.51 -5.95
CA ASP A 73 10.35 -3.23 -6.53
C ASP A 73 9.21 -2.25 -6.88
N GLU A 74 7.96 -2.72 -6.86
CA GLU A 74 6.78 -1.95 -7.28
C GLU A 74 5.77 -1.75 -6.16
N ASN A 75 5.90 -2.48 -5.05
CA ASN A 75 4.91 -2.54 -3.98
C ASN A 75 5.55 -2.55 -2.59
N ALA A 76 4.91 -1.86 -1.66
CA ALA A 76 5.19 -1.94 -0.24
C ALA A 76 4.04 -2.63 0.51
N GLU A 77 4.36 -3.21 1.66
CA GLU A 77 3.41 -3.81 2.59
C GLU A 77 3.53 -3.14 3.97
N ALA A 78 2.39 -2.75 4.52
CA ALA A 78 2.24 -2.26 5.89
C ALA A 78 1.35 -3.21 6.71
N LEU A 79 1.81 -3.58 7.91
CA LEU A 79 1.12 -4.47 8.84
C LEU A 79 0.95 -3.76 10.18
N GLY A 80 -0.18 -3.99 10.84
CA GLY A 80 -0.40 -3.54 12.21
C GLY A 80 -1.81 -3.87 12.70
N CYS A 81 -2.42 -2.98 13.46
CA CYS A 81 -3.76 -3.15 14.01
C CYS A 81 -4.71 -2.05 13.56
N GLY A 82 -5.99 -2.29 13.81
CA GLY A 82 -7.02 -1.27 13.70
C GLY A 82 -8.13 -1.48 14.72
N SER A 83 -8.95 -0.45 14.89
CA SER A 83 -10.17 -0.53 15.68
C SER A 83 -11.29 0.30 15.08
N TYR A 84 -12.49 -0.26 15.10
CA TYR A 84 -13.74 0.39 14.73
C TYR A 84 -14.57 0.65 15.98
N GLU A 85 -15.01 1.89 16.17
CA GLU A 85 -15.90 2.28 17.25
C GLU A 85 -17.23 2.79 16.69
N ALA A 86 -18.30 2.05 17.00
CA ALA A 86 -19.68 2.41 16.69
C ALA A 86 -20.50 2.51 17.99
N GLY A 87 -20.78 3.73 18.44
CA GLY A 87 -21.48 3.97 19.70
C GLY A 87 -20.66 3.53 20.92
N ARG A 88 -21.01 2.39 21.54
CA ARG A 88 -20.27 1.80 22.67
C ARG A 88 -19.54 0.51 22.31
N GLN A 89 -19.68 0.06 21.06
CA GLN A 89 -19.05 -1.16 20.59
C GLN A 89 -17.73 -0.82 19.95
N VAL A 90 -16.68 -1.54 20.36
CA VAL A 90 -15.34 -1.45 19.78
C VAL A 90 -15.00 -2.82 19.23
N THR A 91 -14.66 -2.87 17.95
CA THR A 91 -14.10 -4.07 17.30
C THR A 91 -12.64 -3.81 16.99
N LYS A 92 -11.75 -4.70 17.45
CA LYS A 92 -10.32 -4.64 17.14
C LYS A 92 -10.03 -5.59 15.98
N ILE A 93 -9.08 -5.23 15.13
CA ILE A 93 -8.69 -6.02 13.96
C ILE A 93 -7.17 -6.00 13.79
N GLY A 94 -6.63 -7.00 13.11
CA GLY A 94 -5.37 -6.89 12.40
C GLY A 94 -5.56 -6.16 11.07
N VAL A 95 -4.53 -5.45 10.61
CA VAL A 95 -4.56 -4.70 9.35
C VAL A 95 -3.37 -5.10 8.48
N ARG A 96 -3.65 -5.34 7.19
CA ARG A 96 -2.63 -5.50 6.15
C ARG A 96 -2.95 -4.57 4.99
N MET A 97 -2.03 -3.68 4.66
CA MET A 97 -2.16 -2.74 3.55
C MET A 97 -1.06 -2.96 2.52
N PHE A 98 -1.46 -3.06 1.26
CA PHE A 98 -0.54 -2.98 0.12
C PHE A 98 -0.55 -1.58 -0.49
N ILE A 99 0.60 -1.11 -0.93
CA ILE A 99 0.77 0.20 -1.56
C ILE A 99 1.54 0.01 -2.86
N LYS A 100 0.94 0.41 -3.97
CA LYS A 100 1.59 0.45 -5.28
C LYS A 100 2.36 1.76 -5.43
N LEU A 101 3.65 1.67 -5.70
CA LEU A 101 4.55 2.83 -5.60
C LEU A 101 4.38 3.84 -6.73
N SER A 102 3.92 3.40 -7.90
CA SER A 102 3.83 4.25 -9.09
C SER A 102 2.74 5.32 -8.99
N ASP A 103 1.67 5.03 -8.28
CA ASP A 103 0.45 5.84 -8.24
C ASP A 103 -0.20 5.91 -6.85
N LEU A 104 0.45 5.34 -5.83
CA LEU A 104 0.00 5.29 -4.45
C LEU A 104 -1.40 4.68 -4.28
N GLN A 105 -1.79 3.78 -5.18
CA GLN A 105 -2.98 2.95 -4.97
C GLN A 105 -2.77 2.05 -3.76
N VAL A 106 -3.82 1.94 -2.93
CA VAL A 106 -3.80 1.11 -1.74
C VAL A 106 -4.90 0.07 -1.75
N GLU A 107 -4.61 -1.06 -1.11
CA GLU A 107 -5.58 -2.08 -0.78
C GLU A 107 -5.40 -2.50 0.68
N ILE A 108 -6.44 -2.38 1.49
CA ILE A 108 -6.42 -2.63 2.93
C ILE A 108 -7.34 -3.80 3.25
N PHE A 109 -6.78 -4.78 3.97
CA PHE A 109 -7.46 -5.96 4.47
C PHE A 109 -7.60 -5.91 5.99
N GLU A 110 -8.74 -6.35 6.46
CA GLU A 110 -9.10 -6.44 7.87
C GLU A 110 -9.08 -7.91 8.29
N LEU A 111 -8.34 -8.21 9.34
CA LEU A 111 -7.99 -9.57 9.72
C LEU A 111 -8.39 -9.85 11.16
N SER A 112 -8.80 -11.09 11.44
CA SER A 112 -8.99 -11.62 12.80
C SER A 112 -9.73 -10.67 13.75
N PRO A 113 -10.98 -10.27 13.47
CA PRO A 113 -11.70 -9.34 14.32
C PRO A 113 -11.88 -9.93 15.73
N ASP A 114 -11.47 -9.18 16.74
CA ASP A 114 -11.75 -9.46 18.14
C ASP A 114 -13.02 -8.71 18.56
N GLY A 115 -13.99 -9.50 19.02
CA GLY A 115 -15.34 -9.06 19.33
C GLY A 115 -16.35 -10.18 19.14
N ASN A 116 -17.55 -9.94 19.66
CA ASN A 116 -18.69 -10.86 19.70
C ASN A 116 -19.73 -10.57 18.58
N GLY A 117 -19.33 -9.83 17.53
CA GLY A 117 -20.23 -9.34 16.48
C GLY A 117 -19.97 -9.91 15.09
N SER A 118 -20.93 -9.71 14.19
CA SER A 118 -20.90 -10.04 12.76
C SER A 118 -20.04 -9.07 11.94
N PHE A 119 -18.82 -8.79 12.41
CA PHE A 119 -17.92 -7.86 11.73
C PHE A 119 -17.58 -8.42 10.34
N GLU A 120 -17.72 -7.57 9.31
CA GLU A 120 -17.50 -7.96 7.92
C GLU A 120 -16.01 -7.96 7.61
N THR A 121 -15.49 -9.09 7.14
CA THR A 121 -14.06 -9.26 6.77
C THR A 121 -13.87 -9.81 5.37
N GLU A 122 -14.94 -10.21 4.70
CA GLU A 122 -14.91 -10.78 3.35
C GLU A 122 -14.85 -9.68 2.29
N GLY A 123 -13.81 -8.85 2.33
CA GLY A 123 -13.62 -7.75 1.39
C GLY A 123 -12.29 -7.06 1.56
N SER A 124 -12.18 -5.87 0.97
CA SER A 124 -11.03 -4.98 1.15
C SER A 124 -11.44 -3.55 0.86
N HIS A 125 -10.72 -2.60 1.46
CA HIS A 125 -10.77 -1.20 1.04
C HIS A 125 -9.81 -1.00 -0.12
N ARG A 126 -10.27 -0.46 -1.25
CA ARG A 126 -9.44 -0.09 -2.39
C ARG A 126 -9.50 1.42 -2.62
N GLY A 127 -8.35 2.07 -2.79
CA GLY A 127 -8.31 3.52 -2.88
C GLY A 127 -6.93 4.09 -3.14
N THR A 128 -6.68 5.28 -2.60
CA THR A 128 -5.43 6.03 -2.80
C THR A 128 -4.87 6.57 -1.49
N LEU A 129 -3.55 6.53 -1.38
CA LEU A 129 -2.76 7.30 -0.42
C LEU A 129 -2.34 8.61 -1.08
N SER A 130 -2.56 9.75 -0.41
CA SER A 130 -2.17 11.05 -0.93
C SER A 130 -0.64 11.15 -1.09
N HIS A 131 -0.16 12.00 -2.01
CA HIS A 131 1.27 12.17 -2.28
C HIS A 131 2.08 12.66 -1.07
N ASP A 132 1.46 13.38 -0.15
CA ASP A 132 2.07 13.79 1.13
C ASP A 132 1.96 12.70 2.22
N LEU A 133 1.37 11.55 1.88
CA LEU A 133 1.09 10.40 2.72
C LEU A 133 0.15 10.71 3.90
N GLN A 134 -0.50 11.88 3.92
CA GLN A 134 -1.29 12.33 5.07
C GLN A 134 -2.75 11.86 5.03
N ARG A 135 -3.21 11.28 3.93
CA ARG A 135 -4.61 10.89 3.75
C ARG A 135 -4.72 9.57 3.01
N ILE A 136 -5.63 8.73 3.50
CA ILE A 136 -6.09 7.54 2.79
C ILE A 136 -7.57 7.72 2.55
N ASP A 137 -7.98 7.63 1.29
CA ASP A 137 -9.38 7.58 0.88
C ASP A 137 -9.59 6.27 0.12
N ALA A 138 -10.52 5.44 0.56
CA ALA A 138 -10.76 4.12 -0.02
C ALA A 138 -12.23 3.69 0.09
N GLN A 139 -12.64 2.77 -0.77
CA GLN A 139 -13.96 2.17 -0.76
C GLN A 139 -13.85 0.70 -0.39
N TRP A 140 -14.59 0.27 0.61
CA TRP A 140 -14.82 -1.14 0.91
C TRP A 140 -15.68 -1.77 -0.20
N THR A 141 -15.39 -3.02 -0.55
CA THR A 141 -16.31 -3.85 -1.33
C THR A 141 -16.38 -5.25 -0.72
N THR A 142 -17.57 -5.64 -0.27
CA THR A 142 -17.81 -7.01 0.20
C THR A 142 -17.83 -7.97 -0.98
N THR A 143 -17.09 -9.07 -0.89
CA THR A 143 -16.90 -10.05 -1.95
C THR A 143 -18.19 -10.79 -2.27
N ALA A 144 -18.95 -11.17 -1.23
CA ALA A 144 -20.17 -11.96 -1.39
C ALA A 144 -21.37 -11.14 -1.91
N SER A 145 -21.57 -9.93 -1.37
CA SER A 145 -22.77 -9.11 -1.63
C SER A 145 -22.52 -7.92 -2.56
N GLY A 146 -21.27 -7.54 -2.81
CA GLY A 146 -20.93 -6.32 -3.53
C GLY A 146 -21.31 -5.04 -2.78
N GLN A 147 -21.57 -5.11 -1.47
CA GLN A 147 -21.87 -3.92 -0.68
C GLN A 147 -20.64 -3.02 -0.56
N HIS A 148 -20.90 -1.71 -0.50
CA HIS A 148 -19.87 -0.69 -0.50
C HIS A 148 -19.95 0.22 0.72
N GLY A 149 -18.80 0.72 1.16
CA GLY A 149 -18.70 1.77 2.16
C GLY A 149 -17.44 2.60 1.94
N GLN A 150 -17.43 3.82 2.46
CA GLN A 150 -16.33 4.77 2.30
C GLN A 150 -15.48 4.83 3.56
N LEU A 151 -14.17 4.79 3.37
CA LEU A 151 -13.16 4.95 4.41
C LEU A 151 -12.38 6.23 4.13
N HIS A 152 -12.36 7.13 5.11
CA HIS A 152 -11.62 8.39 5.04
C HIS A 152 -10.73 8.51 6.27
N LEU A 153 -9.42 8.48 6.05
CA LEU A 153 -8.44 8.53 7.12
C LEU A 153 -7.45 9.68 6.94
N ARG A 154 -6.97 10.21 8.06
CA ARG A 154 -5.90 11.20 8.12
C ARG A 154 -4.80 10.73 9.04
N ALA A 155 -3.56 11.03 8.67
CA ALA A 155 -2.42 10.76 9.51
C ALA A 155 -2.56 11.45 10.87
N ALA A 156 -2.17 10.74 11.92
CA ALA A 156 -2.12 11.23 13.29
C ALA A 156 -0.69 11.11 13.83
N ALA A 157 -0.30 12.01 14.74
CA ALA A 157 1.01 11.96 15.38
C ALA A 157 1.20 10.67 16.21
N SER A 158 0.12 10.22 16.85
CA SER A 158 0.02 8.93 17.51
C SER A 158 -1.45 8.53 17.62
N ALA A 159 -1.68 7.22 17.64
CA ALA A 159 -2.93 6.61 18.04
C ALA A 159 -2.58 5.27 18.69
N ALA A 160 -3.47 4.77 19.55
CA ALA A 160 -3.34 3.45 20.12
C ALA A 160 -4.43 2.57 19.52
N CYS A 161 -4.03 1.49 18.86
CA CYS A 161 -4.86 0.30 18.77
C CYS A 161 -4.13 -0.83 19.48
N GLU A 162 -4.88 -1.66 20.18
CA GLU A 162 -4.39 -2.93 20.67
C GLU A 162 -4.73 -3.98 19.61
N PRO A 163 -3.78 -4.84 19.19
CA PRO A 163 -4.07 -5.87 18.21
C PRO A 163 -5.19 -6.77 18.72
N ALA A 164 -6.03 -7.23 17.78
CA ALA A 164 -6.99 -8.28 18.08
C ALA A 164 -6.28 -9.50 18.66
N ALA A 165 -6.87 -10.14 19.67
CA ALA A 165 -6.32 -11.36 20.25
C ALA A 165 -6.13 -12.39 19.13
N SER A 166 -4.88 -12.81 18.91
CA SER A 166 -4.57 -13.86 17.95
C SER A 166 -5.22 -15.17 18.39
N LEU A 167 -6.08 -15.75 17.53
CA LEU A 167 -6.57 -17.12 17.66
C LEU A 167 -5.44 -18.13 17.43
#